data_AF-A0A835B513-F1
#
_entry.id   AF-A0A835B513-F1
#
_cell.length_a   1.000
_cell.length_b   1.000
_cell.length_c   1.000
_cell.angle_alpha   90.00
_cell.angle_beta   90.00
_cell.angle_gamma   90.00
#
_symmetry.space_group_name_H-M   'P 1'
#
loop_
_entity.id
_entity.type
_entity.pdbx_description
1 polymer ?
#
loop_
_entity_poly.entity_id
_entity_poly.type
_entity_poly.pdbx_seq_one_letter_code
_entity_poly.pdbx_strand_id
1 'polypeptide(L)'
;MHAIADISNGTFSFIDAEGSIQDGFAQCIGGLLSVVIKNTHLSIECVDDGVLLTSIKSGGYTSQVAENGRSGLVDIGDLYADEERGFLVTLHVPAAHEPSLLIKPTCTYKDAITTENIEVQGEEVSVQRPAHFVDCKCLLRLSVSGTVFKPQRTCLPHGLQLRWVLSLRPWQFWKAVGGYWNHRLHNLQTTNACH
;
A
#
# COMPACT_ATOMS: atom_id res chain seq x y z
N MET A 1 -4.94 -5.00 -27.31
CA MET A 1 -3.73 -5.11 -26.47
C MET A 1 -4.00 -4.78 -25.00
N HIS A 2 -4.68 -3.67 -24.67
CA HIS A 2 -5.05 -3.36 -23.28
C HIS A 2 -5.83 -4.50 -22.57
N ALA A 3 -6.82 -5.06 -23.26
CA ALA A 3 -7.63 -6.16 -22.73
C ALA A 3 -6.83 -7.44 -22.38
N ILE A 4 -5.67 -7.68 -23.03
CA ILE A 4 -4.85 -8.87 -22.73
C ILE A 4 -4.04 -8.65 -21.45
N ALA A 5 -3.49 -7.44 -21.29
CA ALA A 5 -2.79 -7.03 -20.07
C ALA A 5 -3.72 -7.06 -18.86
N ASP A 6 -4.96 -6.57 -19.03
CA ASP A 6 -5.97 -6.58 -17.96
C ASP A 6 -6.36 -8.01 -17.55
N ILE A 7 -6.45 -8.96 -18.50
CA ILE A 7 -6.76 -10.38 -18.22
C ILE A 7 -5.58 -11.09 -17.55
N SER A 8 -4.34 -10.72 -17.89
CA SER A 8 -3.15 -11.39 -17.37
C SER A 8 -2.56 -10.74 -16.12
N ASN A 9 -3.18 -9.68 -15.58
CA ASN A 9 -2.55 -8.77 -14.62
C ASN A 9 -1.18 -8.25 -15.09
N GLY A 10 -0.98 -8.15 -16.42
CA GLY A 10 0.24 -7.62 -17.02
C GLY A 10 0.19 -6.11 -17.19
N THR A 11 1.33 -5.50 -17.51
CA THR A 11 1.41 -4.06 -17.79
C THR A 11 1.48 -3.83 -19.30
N PHE A 12 0.66 -2.92 -19.81
CA PHE A 12 0.76 -2.43 -21.19
C PHE A 12 1.44 -1.06 -21.22
N SER A 13 2.49 -0.94 -22.03
CA SER A 13 3.21 0.31 -22.24
C SER A 13 3.32 0.60 -23.74
N PHE A 14 3.05 1.84 -24.13
CA PHE A 14 3.25 2.32 -25.50
C PHE A 14 4.57 3.08 -25.58
N ILE A 15 5.38 2.76 -26.58
CA ILE A 15 6.68 3.39 -26.82
C ILE A 15 6.56 4.20 -28.11
N ASP A 16 6.59 5.52 -27.99
CA ASP A 16 6.38 6.47 -29.10
C ASP A 16 7.67 6.84 -29.85
N ALA A 17 8.85 6.54 -29.25
CA ALA A 17 10.15 6.85 -29.82
C ALA A 17 11.10 5.65 -29.75
N GLU A 18 11.80 5.35 -30.85
CA GLU A 18 12.72 4.20 -30.95
C GLU A 18 13.84 4.23 -29.89
N GLY A 19 14.22 5.43 -29.42
CA GLY A 19 15.22 5.63 -28.36
C GLY A 19 14.77 5.24 -26.94
N SER A 20 13.47 5.23 -26.64
CA SER A 20 12.95 4.90 -25.29
C SER A 20 12.75 3.39 -25.07
N ILE A 21 13.02 2.58 -26.09
CA ILE A 21 13.05 1.11 -26.00
C ILE A 21 14.15 0.66 -25.02
N GLN A 22 15.34 1.25 -25.11
CA GLN A 22 16.48 0.88 -24.26
C GLN A 22 16.25 1.24 -22.79
N ASP A 23 15.61 2.37 -22.50
CA ASP A 23 15.26 2.79 -21.13
C ASP A 23 14.18 1.88 -20.53
N GLY A 24 13.17 1.50 -21.32
CA GLY A 24 12.15 0.53 -20.91
C GLY A 24 12.76 -0.83 -20.56
N PHE A 25 13.68 -1.34 -21.36
CA PHE A 25 14.39 -2.59 -21.05
C PHE A 25 15.40 -2.44 -19.90
N ALA A 26 16.11 -1.32 -19.79
CA ALA A 26 17.02 -1.06 -18.69
C ALA A 26 16.29 -1.01 -17.35
N GLN A 27 15.05 -0.50 -17.31
CA GLN A 27 14.20 -0.53 -16.13
C GLN A 27 13.72 -1.95 -15.79
N CYS A 28 13.40 -2.77 -16.82
CA CYS A 28 13.01 -4.17 -16.63
C CYS A 28 14.19 -5.10 -16.24
N ILE A 29 15.41 -4.83 -16.71
CA ILE A 29 16.62 -5.65 -16.46
C ILE A 29 17.42 -5.12 -15.26
N GLY A 30 17.37 -3.82 -14.97
CA GLY A 30 18.19 -3.12 -13.98
C GLY A 30 17.70 -3.17 -12.53
N GLY A 31 16.71 -4.00 -12.20
CA GLY A 31 16.30 -4.24 -10.80
C GLY A 31 15.24 -3.28 -10.23
N LEU A 32 14.50 -2.57 -11.08
CA LEU A 32 13.38 -1.71 -10.65
C LEU A 32 12.05 -2.47 -10.45
N LEU A 33 11.99 -3.75 -10.82
CA LEU A 33 10.82 -4.62 -10.67
C LEU A 33 11.21 -6.01 -10.14
N SER A 34 12.07 -6.07 -9.11
CA SER A 34 12.27 -7.31 -8.36
C SER A 34 11.09 -7.51 -7.42
N VAL A 35 10.45 -8.68 -7.49
CA VAL A 35 9.46 -9.09 -6.48
C VAL A 35 10.19 -9.25 -5.15
N VAL A 36 9.89 -8.36 -4.20
CA VAL A 36 10.50 -8.38 -2.85
C VAL A 36 9.55 -8.95 -1.81
N ILE A 37 8.26 -9.00 -2.14
CA ILE A 37 7.20 -9.48 -1.26
C ILE A 37 6.30 -10.42 -2.05
N LYS A 38 5.96 -11.56 -1.45
CA LYS A 38 5.07 -12.56 -2.04
C LYS A 38 3.84 -12.80 -1.19
N ASN A 39 2.77 -13.30 -1.83
CA ASN A 39 1.54 -13.75 -1.15
C ASN A 39 1.01 -12.72 -0.14
N THR A 40 0.85 -11.48 -0.59
CA THR A 40 0.43 -10.36 0.25
C THR A 40 -1.07 -10.37 0.44
N HIS A 41 -1.50 -10.25 1.69
CA HIS A 41 -2.90 -10.10 2.05
C HIS A 41 -3.10 -8.90 2.96
N LEU A 42 -4.12 -8.09 2.67
CA LEU A 42 -4.57 -7.00 3.53
C LEU A 42 -5.85 -7.44 4.25
N SER A 43 -5.76 -7.60 5.56
CA SER A 43 -6.89 -7.80 6.47
C SER A 43 -7.34 -6.45 7.03
N ILE A 44 -8.65 -6.29 7.19
CA ILE A 44 -9.29 -5.09 7.76
C ILE A 44 -10.24 -5.58 8.84
N GLU A 45 -10.07 -5.12 10.07
CA GLU A 45 -10.95 -5.46 11.19
C GLU A 45 -11.68 -4.21 11.70
N CYS A 46 -13.00 -4.30 11.90
CA CYS A 46 -13.80 -3.25 12.53
C CYS A 46 -13.78 -3.40 14.05
N VAL A 47 -13.25 -2.39 14.74
CA VAL A 47 -12.94 -2.46 16.17
C VAL A 47 -14.14 -2.11 17.03
N ASP A 48 -14.69 -0.92 16.83
CA ASP A 48 -15.80 -0.44 17.67
C ASP A 48 -17.13 -1.06 17.26
N ASP A 49 -18.02 -1.21 18.22
CA ASP A 49 -19.31 -1.83 18.02
C ASP A 49 -20.25 -1.02 17.12
N GLY A 50 -20.94 -1.76 16.26
CA GLY A 50 -21.83 -1.19 15.25
C GLY A 50 -21.13 -0.57 14.04
N VAL A 51 -19.80 -0.44 14.03
CA VAL A 51 -19.05 -0.12 12.80
C VAL A 51 -19.05 -1.35 11.90
N LEU A 52 -19.52 -1.20 10.66
CA LEU A 52 -19.56 -2.28 9.69
C LEU A 52 -18.80 -1.90 8.42
N LEU A 53 -17.93 -2.78 7.97
CA LEU A 53 -17.36 -2.74 6.63
C LEU A 53 -18.42 -3.18 5.63
N THR A 54 -18.78 -2.29 4.71
CA THR A 54 -19.85 -2.54 3.73
C THR A 54 -19.32 -2.87 2.35
N SER A 55 -18.15 -2.33 1.98
CA SER A 55 -17.53 -2.62 0.68
C SER A 55 -16.04 -2.37 0.69
N ILE A 56 -15.35 -3.11 -0.17
CA ILE A 56 -13.96 -2.90 -0.53
C ILE A 56 -13.91 -2.71 -2.05
N LYS A 57 -13.40 -1.57 -2.51
CA LYS A 57 -13.04 -1.36 -3.91
C LYS A 57 -11.54 -1.61 -4.05
N SER A 58 -11.23 -2.78 -4.58
CA SER A 58 -9.87 -3.28 -4.65
C SER A 58 -9.16 -2.94 -5.97
N GLY A 59 -9.89 -2.63 -7.05
CA GLY A 59 -9.28 -2.29 -8.34
C GLY A 59 -8.81 -3.51 -9.15
N GLY A 60 -9.50 -4.64 -8.99
CA GLY A 60 -9.25 -5.88 -9.76
C GLY A 60 -8.75 -7.04 -8.91
N TYR A 61 -8.25 -6.77 -7.71
CA TYR A 61 -7.86 -7.81 -6.76
C TYR A 61 -9.06 -8.51 -6.15
N THR A 62 -8.94 -9.81 -5.88
CA THR A 62 -9.95 -10.55 -5.13
C THR A 62 -10.09 -9.94 -3.75
N SER A 63 -11.33 -9.59 -3.38
CA SER A 63 -11.62 -9.04 -2.06
C SER A 63 -12.92 -9.60 -1.52
N GLN A 64 -12.99 -9.78 -0.21
CA GLN A 64 -14.17 -10.27 0.48
C GLN A 64 -14.44 -9.44 1.72
N VAL A 65 -15.72 -9.20 1.98
CA VAL A 65 -16.21 -8.70 3.26
C VAL A 65 -16.89 -9.87 3.96
N ALA A 66 -16.58 -10.07 5.24
CA ALA A 66 -17.21 -11.11 6.04
C ALA A 66 -18.73 -10.90 6.12
N GLU A 67 -19.51 -11.98 6.25
CA GLU A 67 -20.98 -11.90 6.28
C GLU A 67 -21.51 -10.99 7.40
N ASN A 68 -20.80 -10.91 8.52
CA ASN A 68 -21.13 -10.04 9.64
C ASN A 68 -20.71 -8.58 9.43
N GLY A 69 -20.02 -8.25 8.33
CA GLY A 69 -19.48 -6.92 8.04
C GLY A 69 -18.39 -6.46 9.02
N ARG A 70 -17.87 -7.32 9.90
CA ARG A 70 -16.88 -6.94 10.93
C ARG A 70 -15.44 -7.04 10.44
N SER A 71 -15.20 -7.71 9.32
CA SER A 71 -13.88 -7.79 8.74
C SER A 71 -13.93 -7.90 7.23
N GLY A 72 -12.77 -7.70 6.60
CA GLY A 72 -12.59 -7.93 5.19
C GLY A 72 -11.16 -8.27 4.84
N LEU A 73 -10.98 -8.84 3.66
CA LEU A 73 -9.71 -9.32 3.14
C LEU A 73 -9.53 -8.85 1.70
N VAL A 74 -8.31 -8.47 1.34
CA VAL A 74 -7.88 -8.27 -0.05
C VAL A 74 -6.70 -9.17 -0.31
N ASP A 75 -6.79 -9.99 -1.35
CA ASP A 75 -5.69 -10.80 -1.87
C ASP A 75 -4.93 -10.01 -2.92
N ILE A 76 -3.75 -9.53 -2.56
CA ILE A 76 -2.94 -8.60 -3.35
C ILE A 76 -1.91 -9.37 -4.20
N GLY A 77 -1.46 -10.52 -3.71
CA GLY A 77 -0.44 -11.32 -4.36
C GLY A 77 0.98 -10.76 -4.19
N ASP A 78 1.77 -10.82 -5.24
CA ASP A 78 3.18 -10.42 -5.21
C ASP A 78 3.33 -8.91 -5.43
N LEU A 79 4.28 -8.30 -4.72
CA LEU A 79 4.60 -6.88 -4.85
C LEU A 79 6.08 -6.66 -5.16
N TYR A 80 6.31 -5.70 -6.05
CA TYR A 80 7.61 -5.20 -6.45
C TYR A 80 8.15 -4.17 -5.45
N ALA A 81 9.46 -3.94 -5.51
CA ALA A 81 10.08 -2.85 -4.77
C ALA A 81 9.51 -1.50 -5.20
N ASP A 82 9.29 -0.60 -4.23
CA ASP A 82 8.74 0.75 -4.43
C ASP A 82 7.30 0.79 -4.99
N GLU A 83 6.60 -0.35 -4.98
CA GLU A 83 5.22 -0.42 -5.45
C GLU A 83 4.25 0.18 -4.43
N GLU A 84 3.23 0.90 -4.92
CA GLU A 84 2.13 1.41 -4.11
C GLU A 84 0.78 0.90 -4.63
N ARG A 85 -0.07 0.42 -3.73
CA ARG A 85 -1.46 0.00 -4.01
C ARG A 85 -2.44 0.71 -3.10
N GLY A 86 -3.59 1.10 -3.64
CA GLY A 86 -4.65 1.77 -2.90
C GLY A 86 -5.96 1.00 -2.93
N PHE A 87 -6.60 0.85 -1.77
CA PHE A 87 -7.86 0.15 -1.58
C PHE A 87 -8.85 1.08 -0.90
N LEU A 88 -10.00 1.32 -1.52
CA LEU A 88 -11.03 2.18 -0.95
C LEU A 88 -12.05 1.33 -0.20
N VAL A 89 -12.11 1.48 1.11
CA VAL A 89 -13.07 0.80 1.98
C VAL A 89 -14.19 1.75 2.36
N THR A 90 -15.41 1.23 2.46
CA THR A 90 -16.57 1.99 2.94
C THR A 90 -17.06 1.37 4.24
N LEU A 91 -17.23 2.22 5.26
CA LEU A 91 -17.65 1.85 6.60
C LEU A 91 -18.98 2.52 6.92
N HIS A 92 -19.92 1.73 7.41
CA HIS A 92 -21.13 2.19 8.08
C HIS A 92 -20.75 2.58 9.51
N VAL A 93 -20.76 3.87 9.83
CA VAL A 93 -20.41 4.39 11.17
C VAL A 93 -21.67 4.91 11.89
N PRO A 94 -22.12 4.25 12.98
CA PRO A 94 -23.25 4.70 13.76
C PRO A 94 -22.94 5.96 14.57
N ALA A 95 -24.00 6.68 14.91
CA ALA A 95 -23.94 7.88 15.71
C ALA A 95 -23.45 7.57 17.13
N ALA A 96 -22.54 8.39 17.64
CA ALA A 96 -22.06 8.33 19.02
C ALA A 96 -21.44 9.68 19.41
N HIS A 97 -21.18 9.87 20.70
CA HIS A 97 -20.66 11.14 21.22
C HIS A 97 -19.14 11.11 21.42
N GLU A 98 -18.57 9.94 21.68
CA GLU A 98 -17.15 9.78 21.95
C GLU A 98 -16.37 9.42 20.68
N PRO A 99 -15.14 9.92 20.48
CA PRO A 99 -14.27 9.44 19.43
C PRO A 99 -14.01 7.94 19.57
N SER A 100 -13.94 7.22 18.45
CA SER A 100 -13.65 5.80 18.46
C SER A 100 -12.73 5.37 17.34
N LEU A 101 -12.08 4.24 17.55
CA LEU A 101 -11.34 3.51 16.53
C LEU A 101 -12.31 2.73 15.63
N LEU A 102 -12.31 3.02 14.33
CA LEU A 102 -13.16 2.35 13.36
C LEU A 102 -12.55 1.04 12.90
N ILE A 103 -11.33 1.07 12.36
CA ILE A 103 -10.68 -0.11 11.80
C ILE A 103 -9.20 -0.25 12.17
N LYS A 104 -8.77 -1.52 12.24
CA LYS A 104 -7.37 -1.96 12.34
C LYS A 104 -7.01 -2.72 11.05
N PRO A 105 -6.26 -2.10 10.12
CA PRO A 105 -5.73 -2.81 8.98
C PRO A 105 -4.46 -3.58 9.37
N THR A 106 -4.32 -4.82 8.89
CA THR A 106 -3.13 -5.65 9.09
C THR A 106 -2.72 -6.24 7.75
N CYS A 107 -1.43 -6.17 7.42
CA CYS A 107 -0.86 -6.76 6.23
C CYS A 107 -0.06 -8.01 6.61
N THR A 108 -0.30 -9.11 5.92
CA THR A 108 0.52 -10.32 6.02
C THR A 108 1.17 -10.59 4.67
N TYR A 109 2.42 -11.03 4.70
CA TYR A 109 3.14 -11.34 3.47
C TYR A 109 4.30 -12.30 3.72
N LYS A 110 4.86 -12.84 2.65
CA LYS A 110 6.07 -13.63 2.67
C LYS A 110 7.24 -12.83 2.11
N ASP A 111 8.30 -12.66 2.90
CA ASP A 111 9.53 -12.00 2.44
C ASP A 111 10.18 -12.85 1.33
N ALA A 112 10.49 -12.25 0.17
CA ALA A 112 10.99 -13.00 -0.97
C ALA A 112 12.37 -13.65 -0.73
N ILE A 113 13.11 -13.21 0.28
CA ILE A 113 14.52 -13.57 0.52
C ILE A 113 14.68 -14.41 1.77
N THR A 114 14.14 -13.94 2.89
CA THR A 114 14.16 -14.74 4.12
C THR A 114 13.15 -15.87 4.07
N THR A 115 12.14 -15.76 3.19
CA THR A 115 11.00 -16.69 3.06
C THR A 115 10.13 -16.78 4.30
N GLU A 116 10.33 -15.88 5.26
CA GLU A 116 9.54 -15.77 6.49
C GLU A 116 8.18 -15.14 6.19
N ASN A 117 7.15 -15.59 6.93
CA ASN A 117 5.86 -14.90 6.95
C ASN A 117 5.92 -13.77 7.96
N ILE A 118 5.62 -12.56 7.50
CA ILE A 118 5.67 -11.34 8.27
C ILE A 118 4.26 -10.77 8.37
N GLU A 119 3.91 -10.34 9.57
CA GLU A 119 2.69 -9.57 9.83
C GLU A 119 3.07 -8.15 10.25
N VAL A 120 2.41 -7.17 9.64
CA VAL A 120 2.62 -5.75 9.92
C VAL A 120 1.27 -5.10 10.17
N GLN A 121 1.13 -4.52 11.36
CA GLN A 121 -0.02 -3.71 11.70
C GLN A 121 0.07 -2.36 11.00
N GLY A 122 -1.03 -1.98 10.35
CA GLY A 122 -1.19 -0.65 9.77
C GLY A 122 -1.64 0.37 10.80
N GLU A 123 -1.73 1.63 10.36
CA GLU A 123 -2.22 2.69 11.22
C GLU A 123 -3.73 2.55 11.45
N GLU A 124 -4.10 2.67 12.71
CA GLU A 124 -5.45 2.63 13.21
C GLU A 124 -6.27 3.85 12.76
N VAL A 125 -7.50 3.62 12.32
CA VAL A 125 -8.36 4.68 11.77
C VAL A 125 -9.39 5.12 12.79
N SER A 126 -9.16 6.25 13.46
CA SER A 126 -10.13 6.82 14.40
C SER A 126 -10.80 8.09 13.86
N VAL A 127 -12.03 8.34 14.30
CA VAL A 127 -12.79 9.54 13.96
C VAL A 127 -13.55 10.07 15.17
N GLN A 128 -13.86 11.37 15.15
CA GLN A 128 -14.94 11.89 15.97
C GLN A 128 -16.25 11.27 15.48
N ARG A 129 -17.05 10.74 16.39
CA ARG A 129 -18.31 10.10 16.02
C ARG A 129 -19.32 11.12 15.49
N PRO A 130 -20.05 10.79 14.41
CA PRO A 130 -21.04 11.66 13.83
C PRO A 130 -22.31 11.71 14.71
N ALA A 131 -23.08 12.80 14.62
CA ALA A 131 -24.35 12.94 15.34
C ALA A 131 -25.48 12.06 14.76
N HIS A 132 -25.30 11.58 13.54
CA HIS A 132 -26.21 10.68 12.83
C HIS A 132 -25.39 9.60 12.12
N PHE A 133 -26.08 8.55 11.68
CA PHE A 133 -25.46 7.49 10.91
C PHE A 133 -24.86 8.01 9.59
N VAL A 134 -23.62 7.63 9.26
CA VAL A 134 -22.94 8.01 8.00
C VAL A 134 -22.12 6.89 7.39
N ASP A 135 -21.97 6.92 6.07
CA ASP A 135 -20.99 6.13 5.34
C ASP A 135 -19.64 6.88 5.26
N CYS A 136 -18.62 6.33 5.92
CA CYS A 136 -17.26 6.82 5.90
C CYS A 136 -16.43 6.06 4.86
N LYS A 137 -15.75 6.78 3.96
CA LYS A 137 -14.84 6.19 2.99
C LYS A 137 -13.39 6.36 3.43
N CYS A 138 -12.63 5.26 3.42
CA CYS A 138 -11.23 5.26 3.82
C CYS A 138 -10.37 4.66 2.70
N LEU A 139 -9.34 5.37 2.23
CA LEU A 139 -8.39 4.89 1.22
C LEU A 139 -7.14 4.32 1.89
N LEU A 140 -7.15 3.02 2.14
CA LEU A 140 -5.98 2.29 2.62
C LEU A 140 -4.92 2.26 1.51
N ARG A 141 -3.66 2.62 1.77
CA ARG A 141 -2.59 2.32 0.82
C ARG A 141 -1.49 1.51 1.42
N LEU A 142 -1.04 0.57 0.62
CA LEU A 142 0.09 -0.30 0.87
C LEU A 142 1.25 0.18 0.02
N SER A 143 2.40 0.49 0.64
CA SER A 143 3.61 0.87 -0.09
C SER A 143 4.77 -0.04 0.29
N VAL A 144 5.58 -0.41 -0.68
CA VAL A 144 6.75 -1.25 -0.50
C VAL A 144 7.99 -0.36 -0.48
N SER A 145 8.24 0.31 0.64
CA SER A 145 9.41 1.18 0.81
C SER A 145 10.44 0.59 1.78
N GLY A 146 11.72 0.81 1.48
CA GLY A 146 12.84 0.55 2.40
C GLY A 146 13.04 1.63 3.47
N THR A 147 12.19 2.67 3.51
CA THR A 147 12.27 3.77 4.46
C THR A 147 10.91 3.99 5.14
N VAL A 148 10.95 4.28 6.45
CA VAL A 148 9.75 4.62 7.23
C VAL A 148 9.38 6.07 6.93
N PHE A 149 8.33 6.27 6.14
CA PHE A 149 7.71 7.59 6.02
C PHE A 149 6.77 7.84 7.21
N LYS A 150 6.82 9.07 7.76
CA LYS A 150 5.83 9.50 8.76
C LYS A 150 4.48 9.71 8.07
N PRO A 151 3.37 9.18 8.61
CA PRO A 151 2.04 9.37 8.03
C PRO A 151 1.71 10.87 8.01
N GLN A 152 1.34 11.39 6.84
CA GLN A 152 0.87 12.76 6.69
C GLN A 152 -0.65 12.79 6.69
N ARG A 153 -1.24 13.39 7.73
CA ARG A 153 -2.66 13.69 7.80
C ARG A 153 -2.98 14.85 6.86
N THR A 154 -3.91 14.66 5.92
CA THR A 154 -4.46 15.75 5.13
C THR A 154 -5.99 15.76 5.27
N CYS A 155 -6.53 16.91 5.66
CA CYS A 155 -7.98 17.16 5.75
C CYS A 155 -8.43 17.92 4.49
N LEU A 156 -9.55 17.52 3.88
CA LEU A 156 -10.21 18.24 2.77
C LEU A 156 -11.69 18.49 3.08
N PRO A 157 -12.34 19.52 2.48
CA PRO A 157 -13.49 20.18 3.10
C PRO A 157 -14.86 19.54 2.85
N HIS A 158 -14.99 18.54 1.96
CA HIS A 158 -16.32 18.04 1.51
C HIS A 158 -16.41 16.52 1.25
N GLY A 159 -15.72 15.70 2.05
CA GLY A 159 -15.82 14.24 2.01
C GLY A 159 -14.61 13.57 2.64
N LEU A 160 -14.84 12.59 3.53
CA LEU A 160 -13.76 11.82 4.15
C LEU A 160 -13.07 10.94 3.10
N GLN A 161 -11.83 11.29 2.77
CA GLN A 161 -10.88 10.47 2.03
C GLN A 161 -9.63 10.36 2.90
N LEU A 162 -9.47 9.24 3.59
CA LEU A 162 -8.30 8.96 4.40
C LEU A 162 -7.26 8.24 3.56
N ARG A 163 -6.16 8.89 3.19
CA ARG A 163 -5.04 8.30 2.42
C ARG A 163 -4.03 7.69 3.40
N TRP A 164 -3.91 6.37 3.48
CA TRP A 164 -2.93 5.68 4.33
C TRP A 164 -1.67 5.30 3.55
N VAL A 165 -0.53 5.04 4.21
CA VAL A 165 0.70 4.50 3.61
C VAL A 165 1.26 3.48 4.58
N LEU A 166 1.26 2.18 4.24
CA LEU A 166 1.90 1.13 5.03
C LEU A 166 3.41 1.16 4.82
N SER A 167 4.17 1.09 5.92
CA SER A 167 5.64 1.03 5.94
C SER A 167 6.11 -0.35 6.36
N LEU A 168 7.00 -0.96 5.58
CA LEU A 168 7.74 -2.15 5.98
C LEU A 168 9.09 -1.77 6.58
N ARG A 169 9.65 -2.65 7.42
CA ARG A 169 10.83 -2.34 8.25
C ARG A 169 12.09 -2.07 7.39
N PRO A 170 12.84 -0.98 7.65
CA PRO A 170 14.01 -0.57 6.84
C PRO A 170 15.15 -1.60 6.71
N TRP A 171 15.30 -2.48 7.71
CA TRP A 171 16.50 -3.30 7.85
C TRP A 171 16.56 -4.52 6.90
N GLN A 172 15.43 -4.96 6.32
CA GLN A 172 15.39 -6.09 5.39
C GLN A 172 15.54 -5.66 3.92
N PHE A 173 15.09 -4.46 3.57
CA PHE A 173 15.23 -3.88 2.22
C PHE A 173 16.69 -3.80 1.76
N TRP A 174 17.60 -3.39 2.65
CA TRP A 174 19.03 -3.28 2.33
C TRP A 174 19.74 -4.63 2.18
N LYS A 175 19.21 -5.70 2.79
CA LYS A 175 19.67 -7.07 2.50
C LYS A 175 19.12 -7.55 1.16
N ALA A 176 17.93 -7.09 0.79
CA ALA A 176 17.20 -7.58 -0.37
C ALA A 176 17.67 -7.04 -1.71
N VAL A 177 18.05 -5.77 -1.75
CA VAL A 177 18.51 -5.10 -2.97
C VAL A 177 19.96 -5.49 -3.33
N GLY A 178 20.62 -6.31 -2.52
CA GLY A 178 22.05 -6.59 -2.66
C GLY A 178 22.89 -5.37 -2.28
N GLY A 179 24.05 -5.61 -1.69
CA GLY A 179 24.98 -4.58 -1.22
C GLY A 179 25.66 -3.80 -2.35
N TYR A 180 24.89 -3.15 -3.23
CA TYR A 180 25.37 -2.36 -4.38
C TYR A 180 25.06 -0.86 -4.25
N TRP A 181 24.85 -0.35 -3.03
CA TRP A 181 24.72 1.09 -2.76
C TRP A 181 25.90 1.69 -1.99
N ASN A 182 26.98 0.93 -1.75
CA ASN A 182 28.15 1.46 -1.04
C ASN A 182 29.04 2.39 -1.91
N HIS A 183 28.71 2.58 -3.19
CA HIS A 183 29.51 3.40 -4.11
C HIS A 183 28.84 4.70 -4.61
N ARG A 184 27.55 4.94 -4.30
CA ARG A 184 26.84 6.15 -4.77
C ARG A 184 26.50 7.15 -3.65
N LEU A 185 26.88 6.88 -2.41
CA LEU A 185 26.89 7.87 -1.32
C LEU A 185 28.23 8.61 -1.20
N HIS A 186 29.34 8.03 -1.70
CA HIS A 186 30.65 8.70 -1.66
C HIS A 186 30.83 9.81 -2.72
N ASN A 187 30.04 9.83 -3.79
CA ASN A 187 30.18 10.83 -4.87
C ASN A 187 29.21 12.01 -4.79
N LEU A 188 28.38 12.10 -3.75
CA LEU A 188 27.52 13.27 -3.49
C LEU A 188 27.94 14.07 -2.24
N GLN A 189 29.02 13.67 -1.57
CA GLN A 189 29.61 14.40 -0.44
C GLN A 189 30.88 15.19 -0.79
N THR A 190 31.33 15.22 -2.05
CA THR A 190 32.58 15.92 -2.45
C THR A 190 32.42 16.91 -3.61
N THR A 191 31.33 17.69 -3.68
CA THR A 191 31.28 18.88 -4.55
C THR A 191 30.68 20.12 -3.89
N ASN A 192 30.71 20.21 -2.55
CA ASN A 192 30.55 21.48 -1.85
C ASN A 192 31.84 21.81 -1.09
N ALA A 193 32.81 22.37 -1.80
CA ALA A 193 33.92 23.11 -1.20
C ALA A 193 34.42 24.17 -2.21
N CYS A 194 34.15 25.44 -1.89
CA CYS A 194 34.80 26.68 -2.39
C CYS A 194 34.76 26.89 -3.92
N HIS A 195 34.21 27.98 -4.47
CA HIS A 195 34.49 29.37 -4.18
C HIS A 195 33.48 30.29 -4.87
#